data_AF-A0A3A5WJS6-F1
#
_entry.id   AF-A0A3A5WJS6-F1
#
_cell.length_a   1.000
_cell.length_b   1.000
_cell.length_c   1.000
_cell.angle_alpha   90.00
_cell.angle_beta   90.00
_cell.angle_gamma   90.00
#
_symmetry.space_group_name_H-M   'P 1'
#
loop_
_entity.id
_entity.type
_entity.pdbx_description
1 polymer ?
#
loop_
_entity_poly.entity_id
_entity_poly.type
_entity_poly.pdbx_seq_one_letter_code
_entity_poly.pdbx_strand_id
1 'polypeptide(L)'
;MEENKNRKARKGVGRKSKSDPAVYRYGIKFNSRENAQFELSFQKSGMAYRARFIKSVLLNKEIKVVRIDKAAMDYYVRLTNFYHQFQAVGNNYNQAVKAIKTNFGEKRAYALLRNLEKVTIDLVVLSKRIIMLTREFEETYLIKKQREEE
;
A
#
# COMPACT_ATOMS: atom_id res chain seq x y z
N MET A 1 31.52 32.34 -2.29
CA MET A 1 31.77 33.77 -2.57
C MET A 1 30.78 34.58 -1.76
N GLU A 2 31.25 35.25 -0.72
CA GLU A 2 30.46 36.15 0.13
C GLU A 2 30.19 37.45 -0.63
N GLU A 3 28.93 37.77 -0.88
CA GLU A 3 28.55 39.11 -1.34
C GLU A 3 28.28 40.02 -0.13
N ASN A 4 29.28 40.84 0.15
CA ASN A 4 29.22 42.06 0.94
C ASN A 4 28.01 42.93 0.53
N LYS A 5 27.00 43.07 1.40
CA LYS A 5 25.93 44.08 1.23
C LYS A 5 25.86 45.01 2.43
N ASN A 6 26.82 45.92 2.45
CA ASN A 6 26.74 47.18 3.17
C ASN A 6 25.59 48.03 2.59
N ARG A 7 24.38 47.93 3.16
CA ARG A 7 23.26 48.83 2.84
C ARG A 7 22.94 49.68 4.06
N LYS A 8 23.44 50.91 4.05
CA LYS A 8 23.10 51.99 4.98
C LYS A 8 21.57 52.01 5.21
N ALA A 9 21.15 51.72 6.44
CA ALA A 9 19.75 51.71 6.84
C ALA A 9 19.19 53.14 6.85
N ARG A 10 18.71 53.62 5.70
CA ARG A 10 17.78 54.75 5.67
C ARG A 10 16.47 54.25 6.29
N LYS A 11 16.04 54.86 7.40
CA LYS A 11 14.72 54.62 8.02
C LYS A 11 13.63 55.07 7.03
N GLY A 12 13.29 54.20 6.09
CA GLY A 12 12.18 54.39 5.17
C GLY A 12 10.87 54.19 5.91
N VAL A 13 9.98 55.17 5.83
CA VAL A 13 8.58 55.04 6.25
C VAL A 13 7.93 54.02 5.30
N GLY A 14 7.80 52.77 5.75
CA GLY A 14 7.28 51.67 4.94
C GLY A 14 7.36 50.32 5.64
N ARG A 15 6.75 49.29 5.05
CA ARG A 15 6.78 47.93 5.61
C ARG A 15 8.22 47.43 5.64
N LYS A 16 8.67 46.96 6.80
CA LYS A 16 9.98 46.31 6.97
C LYS A 16 10.14 45.19 5.93
N SER A 17 11.28 45.17 5.24
CA SER A 17 11.63 44.10 4.30
C SER A 17 11.72 42.77 5.03
N LYS A 18 11.31 41.69 4.36
CA LYS A 18 11.52 40.32 4.87
C LYS A 18 13.00 39.97 4.78
N SER A 19 13.50 39.18 5.72
CA SER A 19 14.88 38.68 5.72
C SER A 19 15.17 37.81 4.50
N ASP A 20 14.22 36.96 4.11
CA ASP A 20 14.26 36.14 2.91
C ASP A 20 12.98 36.34 2.07
N PRO A 21 13.00 37.21 1.04
CA PRO A 21 11.85 37.41 0.16
C PRO A 21 11.72 36.25 -0.84
N ALA A 22 10.47 35.86 -1.16
CA ALA A 22 10.22 34.89 -2.23
C ALA A 22 10.49 35.54 -3.61
N VAL A 23 11.67 35.29 -4.18
CA VAL A 23 12.12 35.88 -5.46
C VAL A 23 11.75 35.03 -6.67
N TYR A 24 11.75 33.70 -6.55
CA TYR A 24 11.49 32.77 -7.66
C TYR A 24 9.99 32.61 -7.94
N ARG A 25 9.61 32.67 -9.22
CA ARG A 25 8.23 32.48 -9.69
C ARG A 25 8.17 31.41 -10.78
N TYR A 26 7.26 30.46 -10.61
CA TYR A 26 6.93 29.43 -11.60
C TYR A 26 5.47 29.57 -12.01
N GLY A 27 5.19 29.59 -13.31
CA GLY A 27 3.84 29.62 -13.87
C GLY A 27 3.33 28.21 -14.13
N ILE A 28 2.06 27.96 -13.81
CA ILE A 28 1.36 26.72 -14.12
C ILE A 28 0.15 27.03 -15.02
N LYS A 29 -0.14 26.14 -15.96
CA LYS A 29 -1.31 26.23 -16.84
C LYS A 29 -2.20 25.03 -16.56
N PHE A 30 -3.50 25.27 -16.45
CA PHE A 30 -4.50 24.22 -16.27
C PHE A 30 -5.37 24.12 -17.51
N ASN A 31 -5.78 22.90 -17.86
CA ASN A 31 -6.94 22.71 -18.73
C ASN A 31 -8.26 22.88 -17.94
N SER A 32 -9.39 22.91 -18.63
CA SER A 32 -10.70 23.18 -18.01
C SER A 32 -11.06 22.20 -16.89
N ARG A 33 -10.71 20.92 -17.05
CA ARG A 33 -11.00 19.87 -16.06
C ARG A 33 -10.12 20.00 -14.81
N GLU A 34 -8.82 20.21 -15.02
CA GLU A 34 -7.85 20.43 -13.93
C GLU A 34 -8.20 21.68 -13.11
N ASN A 35 -8.62 22.76 -13.79
CA ASN A 35 -8.99 24.00 -13.12
C ASN A 35 -10.23 23.81 -12.22
N ALA A 36 -11.23 23.05 -12.67
CA ALA A 36 -12.40 22.74 -11.86
C ALA A 36 -12.04 21.95 -10.60
N GLN A 37 -11.16 20.95 -10.71
CA GLN A 37 -10.68 20.17 -9.57
C GLN A 37 -9.84 21.02 -8.60
N PHE A 38 -8.99 21.88 -9.14
CA PHE A 38 -8.19 22.83 -8.38
C PHE A 38 -9.08 23.77 -7.56
N GLU A 39 -10.07 24.39 -8.19
CA GLU A 39 -10.92 25.38 -7.54
C GLU A 39 -11.78 24.75 -6.42
N LEU A 40 -12.30 23.54 -6.65
CA LEU A 40 -13.01 22.79 -5.61
C LEU A 40 -12.10 22.49 -4.40
N SER A 41 -10.86 22.09 -4.65
CA SER A 41 -9.88 21.80 -3.61
C SER A 41 -9.46 23.07 -2.85
N PHE A 42 -9.34 24.19 -3.58
CA PHE A 42 -9.02 25.49 -3.01
C PHE A 42 -10.13 25.98 -2.09
N GLN A 43 -11.41 25.91 -2.52
CA GLN A 43 -12.56 26.29 -1.70
C GLN A 43 -12.63 25.47 -0.41
N LYS A 44 -12.45 24.14 -0.51
CA LYS A 44 -12.41 23.24 0.66
C LYS A 44 -11.29 23.57 1.64
N SER A 45 -10.18 24.15 1.17
CA SER A 45 -9.04 24.49 2.02
C SER A 45 -9.27 25.72 2.92
N GLY A 46 -10.28 26.56 2.61
CA GLY A 46 -10.56 27.79 3.35
C GLY A 46 -9.47 28.88 3.24
N MET A 47 -8.47 28.70 2.37
CA MET A 47 -7.39 29.68 2.22
C MET A 47 -7.81 30.90 1.39
N ALA A 48 -7.32 32.08 1.76
CA ALA A 48 -7.64 33.32 1.05
C ALA A 48 -6.96 33.45 -0.33
N TYR A 49 -5.85 32.74 -0.58
CA TYR A 49 -5.05 32.92 -1.80
C TYR A 49 -4.64 31.59 -2.43
N ARG A 50 -4.93 31.43 -3.72
CA ARG A 50 -4.59 30.25 -4.54
C ARG A 50 -3.10 29.88 -4.47
N ALA A 51 -2.21 30.87 -4.50
CA ALA A 51 -0.76 30.65 -4.40
C ALA A 51 -0.32 30.09 -3.04
N ARG A 52 -0.97 30.50 -1.93
CA ARG A 52 -0.68 29.94 -0.60
C ARG A 52 -1.15 28.50 -0.50
N PHE A 53 -2.32 28.21 -1.09
CA PHE A 53 -2.83 26.84 -1.19
C PHE A 53 -1.86 25.95 -1.96
N ILE A 54 -1.43 26.34 -3.17
CA ILE A 54 -0.45 25.58 -3.96
C ILE A 54 0.85 25.35 -3.16
N LYS A 55 1.39 26.40 -2.54
CA LYS A 55 2.61 26.29 -1.73
C LYS A 55 2.44 25.31 -0.56
N SER A 56 1.28 25.33 0.10
CA SER A 56 0.98 24.41 1.20
C SER A 56 0.82 22.96 0.73
N VAL A 57 0.23 22.74 -0.43
CA VAL A 57 0.09 21.39 -0.99
C VAL A 57 1.43 20.84 -1.42
N LEU A 58 2.31 21.67 -1.99
CA LEU A 58 3.64 21.24 -2.45
C LEU A 58 4.66 21.06 -1.32
N LEU A 59 4.60 21.89 -0.28
CA LEU A 59 5.64 21.92 0.77
C LEU A 59 5.17 21.40 2.13
N ASN A 60 3.87 21.40 2.42
CA ASN A 60 3.33 20.95 3.71
C ASN A 60 2.61 19.59 3.63
N LYS A 61 2.36 19.04 2.43
CA LYS A 61 2.04 17.62 2.32
C LYS A 61 3.34 16.87 2.13
N GLU A 62 3.54 15.82 2.95
CA GLU A 62 4.54 14.82 2.64
C GLU A 62 4.25 14.27 1.24
N ILE A 63 5.08 14.61 0.26
CA ILE A 63 5.05 13.91 -1.02
C ILE A 63 5.64 12.53 -0.74
N LYS A 64 4.78 11.61 -0.29
CA LYS A 64 5.14 10.20 -0.14
C LYS A 64 5.26 9.64 -1.56
N VAL A 65 6.47 9.68 -2.11
CA VAL A 65 6.82 8.95 -3.33
C VAL A 65 6.82 7.47 -2.95
N VAL A 66 5.64 6.84 -2.98
CA VAL A 66 5.53 5.40 -2.82
C VAL A 66 6.04 4.79 -4.11
N ARG A 67 7.26 4.25 -4.09
CA ARG A 67 7.72 3.33 -5.13
C ARG A 67 6.88 2.07 -4.97
N ILE A 68 5.81 1.97 -5.74
CA ILE A 68 4.92 0.81 -5.72
C ILE A 68 5.61 -0.30 -6.52
N ASP A 69 6.19 -1.26 -5.82
CA ASP A 69 6.52 -2.54 -6.43
C ASP A 69 5.21 -3.31 -6.66
N LYS A 70 4.72 -3.28 -7.91
CA LYS A 70 3.49 -3.97 -8.30
C LYS A 70 3.58 -5.47 -8.08
N ALA A 71 4.76 -6.07 -8.22
CA ALA A 71 4.94 -7.51 -8.04
C ALA A 71 4.77 -7.91 -6.57
N ALA A 72 5.32 -7.11 -5.65
CA ALA A 72 5.14 -7.32 -4.22
C ALA A 72 3.66 -7.16 -3.80
N MET A 73 2.96 -6.15 -4.33
CA MET A 73 1.54 -5.96 -4.03
C MET A 73 0.68 -7.12 -4.54
N ASP A 74 0.90 -7.57 -5.77
CA ASP A 74 0.19 -8.73 -6.34
C ASP A 74 0.46 -10.01 -5.54
N TYR A 75 1.69 -10.18 -5.04
CA TYR A 75 2.04 -11.29 -4.16
C TYR A 75 1.25 -11.25 -2.85
N TYR A 76 1.17 -10.09 -2.18
CA TYR A 76 0.37 -9.93 -0.95
C TYR A 76 -1.12 -10.22 -1.17
N VAL A 77 -1.69 -9.74 -2.28
CA VAL A 77 -3.09 -10.00 -2.63
C VAL A 77 -3.32 -11.51 -2.84
N ARG A 78 -2.42 -12.19 -3.55
CA ARG A 78 -2.48 -13.65 -3.76
C ARG A 78 -2.38 -14.41 -2.44
N LEU A 79 -1.51 -13.99 -1.52
CA LEU A 79 -1.37 -14.60 -0.20
C LEU A 79 -2.63 -14.44 0.65
N THR A 80 -3.25 -13.26 0.61
CA THR A 80 -4.51 -12.97 1.32
C THR A 80 -5.66 -13.82 0.78
N ASN A 81 -5.76 -13.94 -0.54
CA ASN A 81 -6.75 -14.80 -1.18
C ASN A 81 -6.54 -16.28 -0.81
N PHE A 82 -5.29 -16.73 -0.77
CA PHE A 82 -4.94 -18.09 -0.35
C PHE A 82 -5.39 -18.37 1.09
N TYR A 83 -5.17 -17.43 2.01
CA TYR A 83 -5.67 -17.55 3.39
C TYR A 83 -7.19 -17.75 3.45
N HIS A 84 -7.96 -16.97 2.68
CA HIS A 84 -9.42 -17.12 2.63
C HIS A 84 -9.85 -18.46 2.04
N GLN A 85 -9.12 -19.01 1.07
CA GLN A 85 -9.39 -20.34 0.53
C GLN A 85 -9.19 -21.44 1.59
N PHE A 86 -8.12 -21.37 2.40
CA PHE A 86 -7.92 -22.32 3.51
C PHE A 86 -9.03 -22.25 4.55
N GLN A 87 -9.46 -21.03 4.90
CA GLN A 87 -10.58 -20.84 5.80
C GLN A 87 -11.88 -21.46 5.25
N ALA A 88 -12.16 -21.26 3.96
CA ALA A 88 -13.32 -21.85 3.30
C ALA A 88 -13.26 -23.38 3.28
N VAL A 89 -12.10 -23.99 3.00
CA VAL A 89 -11.91 -25.44 3.07
C VAL A 89 -12.18 -25.96 4.48
N GLY A 90 -11.66 -25.31 5.53
CA GLY A 90 -11.91 -25.70 6.91
C GLY A 90 -13.39 -25.63 7.30
N ASN A 91 -14.09 -24.58 6.87
CA ASN A 91 -15.53 -24.44 7.09
C ASN A 91 -16.32 -25.56 6.39
N ASN A 92 -16.00 -25.82 5.12
CA ASN A 92 -16.63 -26.89 4.34
C ASN A 92 -16.36 -28.27 4.92
N TYR A 93 -15.15 -28.52 5.43
CA TYR A 93 -14.79 -29.75 6.13
C TYR A 93 -15.69 -29.98 7.35
N ASN A 94 -15.85 -28.95 8.20
CA ASN A 94 -16.70 -29.04 9.39
C ASN A 94 -18.18 -29.30 9.02
N GLN A 95 -18.67 -28.64 7.96
CA GLN A 95 -20.02 -28.88 7.44
C GLN A 95 -20.19 -30.31 6.92
N ALA A 96 -19.24 -30.82 6.14
CA ALA A 96 -19.27 -32.17 5.61
C ALA A 96 -19.27 -33.22 6.72
N VAL A 97 -18.41 -33.08 7.73
CA VAL A 97 -18.37 -34.01 8.88
C VAL A 97 -19.69 -34.00 9.66
N LYS A 98 -20.28 -32.81 9.90
CA LYS A 98 -21.59 -32.69 10.54
C LYS A 98 -22.69 -33.35 9.71
N ALA A 99 -22.72 -33.12 8.41
CA ALA A 99 -23.70 -33.74 7.50
C ALA A 99 -23.56 -35.26 7.45
N ILE A 100 -22.32 -35.78 7.41
CA ILE A 100 -22.04 -37.22 7.44
C ILE A 100 -22.57 -37.85 8.73
N LYS A 101 -22.34 -37.20 9.88
CA LYS A 101 -22.79 -37.67 11.20
C LYS A 101 -24.33 -37.71 11.30
N THR A 102 -25.02 -36.71 10.77
CA THR A 102 -26.47 -36.58 10.94
C THR A 102 -27.28 -37.42 9.94
N ASN A 103 -26.80 -37.54 8.69
CA ASN A 103 -27.62 -38.04 7.59
C ASN A 103 -27.33 -39.51 7.19
N PHE A 104 -26.27 -40.13 7.71
CA PHE A 104 -25.87 -41.49 7.31
C PHE A 104 -25.74 -42.42 8.52
N GLY A 105 -26.08 -43.70 8.33
CA GLY A 105 -25.82 -44.75 9.32
C GLY A 105 -24.32 -45.05 9.46
N GLU A 106 -23.91 -45.56 10.63
CA GLU A 106 -22.50 -45.69 11.06
C GLU A 106 -21.56 -46.30 10.02
N LYS A 107 -21.95 -47.43 9.40
CA LYS A 107 -21.11 -48.11 8.39
C LYS A 107 -20.82 -47.23 7.17
N ARG A 108 -21.81 -46.46 6.69
CA ARG A 108 -21.65 -45.56 5.55
C ARG A 108 -20.91 -44.28 5.95
N ALA A 109 -21.21 -43.75 7.12
CA ALA A 109 -20.52 -42.58 7.67
C ALA A 109 -19.01 -42.85 7.82
N TYR A 110 -18.63 -44.03 8.33
CA TYR A 110 -17.23 -44.43 8.47
C TYR A 110 -16.50 -44.50 7.13
N ALA A 111 -17.12 -45.09 6.10
CA ALA A 111 -16.55 -45.16 4.76
C ALA A 111 -16.32 -43.76 4.14
N LEU A 112 -17.28 -42.85 4.32
CA LEU A 112 -17.18 -41.46 3.83
C LEU A 112 -16.11 -40.67 4.59
N LEU A 113 -16.00 -40.84 5.91
CA LEU A 113 -14.95 -40.19 6.71
C LEU A 113 -13.55 -40.69 6.32
N ARG A 114 -13.39 -41.98 6.03
CA ARG A 114 -12.12 -42.54 5.53
C ARG A 114 -11.69 -41.93 4.19
N ASN A 115 -12.65 -41.67 3.29
CA ASN A 115 -12.34 -41.00 2.04
C ASN A 115 -11.97 -39.52 2.26
N LEU A 116 -12.67 -38.84 3.18
CA LEU A 116 -12.38 -37.45 3.55
C LEU A 116 -10.99 -37.33 4.20
N GLU A 117 -10.61 -38.28 5.04
CA GLU A 117 -9.28 -38.37 5.66
C GLU A 117 -8.17 -38.46 4.60
N LYS A 118 -8.31 -39.33 3.59
CA LYS A 118 -7.34 -39.46 2.50
C LYS A 118 -7.11 -38.14 1.77
N VAL A 119 -8.18 -37.46 1.36
CA VAL A 119 -8.08 -36.16 0.67
C VAL A 119 -7.45 -35.09 1.57
N THR A 120 -7.70 -35.16 2.88
CA THR A 120 -7.11 -34.23 3.86
C THR A 120 -5.60 -34.47 4.01
N ILE A 121 -5.14 -35.71 3.96
CA ILE A 121 -3.71 -36.05 3.96
C ILE A 121 -3.04 -35.46 2.71
N ASP A 122 -3.64 -35.63 1.53
CA ASP A 122 -3.11 -35.06 0.29
C ASP A 122 -3.01 -33.53 0.35
N LEU A 123 -4.01 -32.87 0.93
CA LEU A 123 -4.01 -31.42 1.16
C LEU A 123 -2.85 -30.99 2.10
N VAL A 124 -2.58 -31.75 3.16
CA VAL A 124 -1.45 -31.48 4.07
C VAL A 124 -0.11 -31.63 3.35
N VAL A 125 0.05 -32.67 2.51
CA VAL A 125 1.26 -32.88 1.71
C VAL A 125 1.50 -31.73 0.74
N LEU A 126 0.46 -31.31 0.02
CA LEU A 126 0.52 -30.15 -0.88
C LEU A 126 0.88 -28.87 -0.12
N SER A 127 0.27 -28.64 1.05
CA SER A 127 0.55 -27.46 1.88
C SER A 127 2.00 -27.41 2.34
N LYS A 128 2.58 -28.54 2.76
CA LYS A 128 4.00 -28.64 3.11
C LYS A 128 4.91 -28.31 1.91
N ARG A 129 4.56 -28.81 0.72
CA ARG A 129 5.30 -28.53 -0.51
C ARG A 129 5.25 -27.05 -0.89
N ILE A 130 4.11 -26.40 -0.72
CA ILE A 130 3.98 -24.95 -0.94
C ILE A 130 4.88 -24.19 0.03
N ILE A 131 4.87 -24.52 1.32
CA ILE A 131 5.74 -23.87 2.33
C ILE A 131 7.22 -24.03 1.97
N MET A 132 7.63 -25.22 1.54
CA MET A 132 9.00 -25.46 1.07
C MET A 132 9.38 -24.57 -0.11
N LEU A 133 8.55 -24.54 -1.16
CA LEU A 133 8.80 -23.71 -2.35
C LEU A 133 8.88 -22.23 -2.01
N THR A 134 8.05 -21.75 -1.07
CA THR A 134 8.11 -20.37 -0.59
C THR A 134 9.43 -20.08 0.13
N ARG A 135 9.91 -20.99 0.98
CA ARG A 135 11.22 -20.85 1.66
C ARG A 135 12.39 -20.85 0.69
N GLU A 136 12.39 -21.78 -0.28
CA GLU A 136 13.40 -21.82 -1.34
C GLU A 136 13.44 -20.50 -2.12
N PHE A 137 12.27 -19.94 -2.45
CA PHE A 137 12.17 -18.64 -3.12
C PHE A 137 12.71 -17.49 -2.26
N GLU A 138 12.36 -17.45 -0.97
CA GLU A 138 12.88 -16.45 -0.02
C GLU A 138 14.41 -16.49 0.09
N GLU A 139 14.99 -17.68 0.23
CA GLU A 139 16.44 -17.86 0.35
C GLU A 139 17.19 -17.49 -0.94
N THR A 140 16.64 -17.87 -2.09
CA THR A 140 17.32 -17.70 -3.39
C THR A 140 17.15 -16.30 -3.99
N TYR A 141 16.03 -15.62 -3.77
CA TYR A 141 15.74 -14.34 -4.43
C TYR A 141 15.67 -13.15 -3.48
N LEU A 142 15.16 -13.30 -2.26
CA LEU A 142 15.04 -12.16 -1.32
C LEU A 142 16.34 -11.95 -0.54
N ILE A 143 16.91 -13.00 0.04
CA ILE A 143 18.16 -12.89 0.82
C ILE A 143 19.38 -12.65 -0.07
N LYS A 144 19.38 -13.22 -1.28
CA LYS A 144 20.50 -13.07 -2.23
C LYS A 144 20.58 -11.65 -2.80
N LYS A 145 19.43 -11.05 -3.13
CA LYS A 145 19.34 -9.66 -3.59
C LYS A 145 19.79 -8.66 -2.52
N GLN A 146 19.47 -8.91 -1.25
CA GLN A 146 19.95 -8.09 -0.13
C GLN A 146 21.47 -8.14 0.04
N ARG A 147 22.12 -9.28 -0.24
CA ARG A 147 23.58 -9.43 -0.20
C ARG A 147 24.32 -8.85 -1.40
N GLU A 148 23.65 -8.66 -2.54
CA GLU A 148 24.23 -8.04 -3.74
C GLU A 148 24.08 -6.52 -3.75
N GLU A 149 23.19 -5.97 -2.91
CA GLU A 149 22.97 -4.53 -2.72
C GLU A 149 23.82 -3.92 -1.58
N GLU A 150 24.52 -4.74 -0.79
CA GLU A 150 25.57 -4.33 0.19
C GLU A 150 26.97 -4.32 -0.43
#